data_AF-A0A2U1LRZ9-F1
#
_entry.id   AF-A0A2U1LRZ9-F1
#
_cell.length_a   1.000
_cell.length_b   1.000
_cell.length_c   1.000
_cell.angle_alpha   90.00
_cell.angle_beta   90.00
_cell.angle_gamma   90.00
#
_symmetry.space_group_name_H-M   'P 1'
#
loop_
_entity.id
_entity.type
_entity.pdbx_description
1 polymer ?
#
loop_
_entity_poly.entity_id
_entity_poly.type
_entity_poly.pdbx_seq_one_letter_code
_entity_poly.pdbx_strand_id
1 'polypeptide(L)'
;MGARPNIDHLKESCGSNQLQHCFKYLFVQEWRENEDLIRYIGEKCANLEAKIERRVQLMQEAESFGPFHDVAPDAVQCMVVTQQREQDMLAALMDVLDLAREGRTEKEYHVGLMDLKG
;
A
#
# COMPACT_ATOMS: atom_id res chain seq x y z
N MET A 1 21.09 -3.97 -1.63
CA MET A 1 21.68 -4.12 -2.98
C MET A 1 21.21 -5.47 -3.52
N GLY A 2 20.17 -5.48 -4.36
CA GLY A 2 19.68 -6.71 -4.98
C GLY A 2 20.60 -7.12 -6.12
N ALA A 3 21.09 -8.36 -6.09
CA ALA A 3 21.79 -8.91 -7.25
C ALA A 3 20.85 -8.84 -8.44
N ARG A 4 21.27 -8.18 -9.53
CA ARG A 4 20.52 -8.22 -10.79
C ARG A 4 20.27 -9.68 -11.13
N PRO A 5 19.03 -10.12 -11.40
CA PRO A 5 18.82 -11.48 -11.86
C PRO A 5 19.64 -11.66 -13.15
N ASN A 6 20.67 -12.50 -13.09
CA ASN A 6 21.34 -12.95 -14.30
C ASN A 6 20.30 -13.74 -15.10
N ILE A 7 20.24 -13.53 -16.41
CA ILE A 7 19.31 -14.26 -17.30
C ILE A 7 19.42 -15.78 -17.08
N ASP A 8 20.62 -16.28 -16.76
CA ASP A 8 20.82 -17.70 -16.47
C ASP A 8 20.11 -18.17 -15.19
N HIS A 9 20.05 -17.34 -14.14
CA HIS A 9 19.23 -17.65 -12.96
C HIS A 9 17.73 -17.61 -13.27
N LEU A 10 17.28 -16.74 -14.16
CA LEU A 10 15.89 -16.74 -14.60
C LEU A 10 15.56 -17.99 -15.40
N LYS A 11 16.48 -18.47 -16.27
CA LYS A 11 16.32 -19.74 -16.98
C LYS A 11 16.21 -20.92 -16.03
N GLU A 12 17.06 -20.97 -15.00
CA GLU A 12 17.00 -21.98 -13.93
C GLU A 12 15.67 -21.91 -13.18
N SER A 13 15.26 -20.71 -12.76
CA SER A 13 14.05 -20.48 -11.95
C SER A 13 12.76 -20.77 -12.71
N CYS A 14 12.72 -20.46 -14.01
CA CYS A 14 11.57 -20.74 -14.87
C CYS A 14 11.64 -22.12 -15.55
N GLY A 15 12.76 -22.83 -15.44
CA GLY A 15 12.98 -24.14 -16.07
C GLY A 15 13.03 -24.10 -17.59
N SER A 16 13.33 -22.95 -18.20
CA SER A 16 13.31 -22.77 -19.66
C SER A 16 14.49 -21.96 -20.17
N ASN A 17 15.09 -22.40 -21.27
CA ASN A 17 16.11 -21.64 -21.99
C ASN A 17 15.52 -20.55 -22.91
N GLN A 18 14.20 -20.51 -23.07
CA GLN A 18 13.55 -19.50 -23.90
C GLN A 18 13.40 -18.19 -23.12
N LEU A 19 13.91 -17.10 -23.69
CA LEU A 19 13.89 -15.78 -23.06
C LEU A 19 12.45 -15.29 -22.77
N GLN A 20 11.50 -15.62 -23.63
CA GLN A 20 10.08 -15.27 -23.42
C GLN A 20 9.53 -15.86 -22.12
N HIS A 21 9.86 -17.11 -21.80
CA HIS A 21 9.45 -17.75 -20.56
C HIS A 21 10.16 -17.14 -19.34
N CYS A 22 11.43 -16.76 -19.49
CA CYS A 22 12.19 -16.06 -18.44
C CYS A 22 11.54 -14.71 -18.09
N PHE A 23 11.22 -13.90 -19.09
CA PHE A 23 10.58 -12.60 -18.88
C PHE A 23 9.14 -12.74 -18.40
N LYS A 24 8.37 -13.70 -18.93
CA LYS A 24 7.03 -14.00 -18.40
C LYS A 24 7.09 -14.35 -16.92
N TYR A 25 8.01 -15.22 -16.53
CA TYR A 25 8.22 -15.62 -15.14
C TYR A 25 8.53 -14.41 -14.25
N LEU A 26 9.43 -13.53 -14.69
CA LEU A 26 9.75 -12.28 -13.98
C LEU A 26 8.50 -11.40 -13.79
N PHE A 27 7.75 -11.10 -14.85
CA PHE A 27 6.57 -10.24 -14.74
C PHE A 27 5.46 -10.86 -13.87
N VAL A 28 5.32 -12.20 -13.87
CA VAL A 28 4.40 -12.90 -12.96
C VAL A 28 4.84 -12.74 -11.50
N GLN A 29 6.15 -12.78 -11.21
CA GLN A 29 6.65 -12.54 -9.86
C GLN A 29 6.38 -11.10 -9.42
N GLU A 30 6.75 -10.11 -10.24
CA GLU A 30 6.51 -8.70 -9.95
C GLU A 30 5.01 -8.39 -9.79
N TRP A 31 4.14 -9.04 -10.58
CA TRP A 31 2.70 -8.94 -10.42
C TRP A 31 2.23 -9.44 -9.05
N ARG A 32 2.75 -10.57 -8.57
CA ARG A 32 2.43 -11.11 -7.24
C ARG A 32 2.94 -10.19 -6.13
N GLU A 33 4.14 -9.65 -6.28
CA GLU A 33 4.70 -8.67 -5.33
C GLU A 33 3.81 -7.41 -5.23
N ASN A 34 3.27 -6.93 -6.36
CA ASN A 34 2.29 -5.84 -6.35
C ASN A 34 1.00 -6.23 -5.63
N GLU A 35 0.47 -7.43 -5.84
CA GLU A 35 -0.73 -7.89 -5.12
C GLU A 35 -0.51 -7.96 -3.61
N ASP A 36 0.66 -8.45 -3.18
CA ASP A 36 1.02 -8.46 -1.76
C ASP A 36 1.17 -7.05 -1.18
N LEU A 37 1.75 -6.12 -1.95
CA LEU A 37 1.84 -4.71 -1.57
C LEU A 37 0.46 -4.05 -1.46
N ILE A 38 -0.43 -4.27 -2.44
CA ILE A 38 -1.81 -3.78 -2.46
C ILE A 38 -2.55 -4.24 -1.21
N ARG A 39 -2.46 -5.54 -0.87
CA ARG A 39 -3.08 -6.10 0.33
C ARG A 39 -2.53 -5.46 1.60
N TYR A 40 -1.20 -5.35 1.72
CA TYR A 40 -0.55 -4.75 2.88
C TYR A 40 -0.97 -3.28 3.09
N ILE A 41 -0.92 -2.47 2.04
CA ILE A 41 -1.31 -1.06 2.11
C ILE A 41 -2.80 -0.92 2.39
N GLY A 42 -3.64 -1.74 1.75
CA GLY A 42 -5.09 -1.75 2.00
C GLY A 42 -5.42 -2.01 3.47
N GLU A 43 -4.77 -2.99 4.10
CA GLU A 43 -4.91 -3.25 5.54
C GLU A 43 -4.45 -2.04 6.38
N LYS A 44 -3.37 -1.35 6.00
CA LYS A 44 -2.91 -0.15 6.71
C LYS A 44 -3.87 1.02 6.58
N CYS A 45 -4.45 1.25 5.40
CA CYS A 45 -5.49 2.26 5.19
C CYS A 45 -6.70 2.00 6.07
N ALA A 46 -7.25 0.78 6.06
CA ALA A 46 -8.42 0.42 6.87
C ALA A 46 -8.16 0.62 8.38
N ASN A 47 -6.96 0.29 8.86
CA ASN A 47 -6.58 0.51 10.25
C ASN A 47 -6.49 2.01 10.60
N LEU A 48 -5.97 2.85 9.70
CA LEU A 48 -5.90 4.30 9.90
C LEU A 48 -7.30 4.93 9.88
N GLU A 49 -8.15 4.54 8.93
CA GLU A 49 -9.55 5.00 8.86
C GLU A 49 -10.29 4.73 10.17
N ALA A 50 -10.22 3.50 10.69
CA ALA A 50 -10.85 3.14 11.97
C ALA A 50 -10.28 3.94 13.15
N LYS A 51 -8.98 4.24 13.14
CA LYS A 51 -8.32 5.05 14.19
C LYS A 51 -8.76 6.51 14.14
N ILE A 52 -8.84 7.07 12.93
CA ILE A 52 -9.31 8.44 12.64
C ILE A 52 -10.76 8.57 13.10
N GLU A 53 -11.64 7.63 12.74
CA GLU A 53 -13.05 7.63 13.14
C GLU A 53 -13.21 7.57 14.66
N ARG A 54 -12.48 6.65 15.33
CA ARG A 54 -12.50 6.54 16.79
C ARG A 54 -12.02 7.82 17.47
N ARG A 55 -11.01 8.51 16.93
CA ARG A 55 -10.53 9.77 17.51
C ARG A 55 -11.55 10.90 17.35
N VAL A 56 -12.30 10.95 16.25
CA VAL A 56 -13.41 11.91 16.10
C VAL A 56 -14.44 11.74 17.22
N GLN A 57 -14.81 10.48 17.52
CA GLN A 57 -15.75 10.18 18.62
C GLN A 57 -15.19 10.62 19.97
N LEU A 58 -13.91 10.34 20.25
CA LEU A 58 -13.24 10.76 21.49
C LEU A 58 -13.16 12.28 21.62
N MET A 59 -12.93 13.01 20.53
CA MET A 59 -12.90 14.48 20.55
C MET A 59 -14.29 15.06 20.85
N GLN A 60 -15.35 14.49 20.26
CA GLN A 60 -16.74 14.89 20.55
C GLN A 60 -17.12 14.61 22.02
N GLU A 61 -16.69 13.48 22.56
CA GLU A 61 -16.88 13.15 23.97
C GLU A 61 -16.09 14.14 24.87
N ALA A 62 -14.84 14.43 24.53
CA ALA A 62 -13.99 15.38 25.25
C ALA A 62 -14.63 16.79 25.33
N GLU A 63 -15.22 17.26 24.24
CA GLU A 63 -15.95 18.53 24.18
C GLU A 63 -17.20 18.53 25.09
N SER A 64 -17.82 17.36 25.31
CA SER A 64 -19.03 17.23 26.15
C SER A 64 -18.76 17.41 27.65
N PHE A 65 -17.53 17.22 28.13
CA PHE A 65 -17.16 17.43 29.55
C PHE A 65 -17.11 18.91 29.95
N GLY A 66 -17.16 19.83 29.00
CA GLY A 66 -17.22 21.28 29.22
C GLY A 66 -15.89 21.91 29.66
N PRO A 67 -15.84 23.25 29.77
CA PRO A 67 -14.60 24.01 29.99
C PRO A 67 -14.05 23.93 31.42
N PHE A 68 -14.74 23.24 32.33
CA PHE A 68 -14.35 23.13 33.74
C PHE A 68 -13.33 22.01 34.01
N HIS A 69 -12.90 21.30 32.95
CA HIS A 69 -11.88 20.29 33.02
C HIS A 69 -10.58 20.85 32.44
N ASP A 70 -9.64 21.25 33.31
CA ASP A 70 -8.46 22.06 32.97
C ASP A 70 -7.58 21.48 31.85
N VAL A 71 -7.63 20.16 31.63
CA VAL A 71 -6.79 19.45 30.63
C VAL A 71 -7.55 19.17 29.32
N ALA A 72 -8.88 19.25 29.30
CA ALA A 72 -9.67 18.83 28.14
C ALA A 72 -9.41 19.67 26.87
N PRO A 73 -9.34 21.02 26.93
CA PRO A 73 -9.06 21.83 25.74
C PRO A 73 -7.69 21.55 25.11
N ASP A 74 -6.64 21.45 25.93
CA ASP A 74 -5.28 21.18 25.46
C ASP A 74 -5.15 19.78 24.85
N ALA A 75 -5.81 18.78 25.45
CA ALA A 75 -5.86 17.43 24.92
C ALA A 75 -6.57 17.38 23.56
N VAL A 76 -7.69 18.09 23.40
CA VAL A 76 -8.42 18.19 22.12
C VAL A 76 -7.54 18.83 21.04
N GLN A 77 -6.82 19.91 21.35
CA GLN A 77 -5.91 20.54 20.38
C GLN A 77 -4.79 19.58 19.94
N CYS A 78 -4.19 18.84 20.86
CA CYS A 78 -3.19 17.82 20.54
C CYS A 78 -3.78 16.69 19.67
N MET A 79 -5.04 16.30 19.94
CA MET A 79 -5.76 15.32 19.14
C MET A 79 -6.02 15.83 17.72
N VAL A 80 -6.38 17.11 17.51
CA VAL A 80 -6.53 17.72 16.17
C VAL A 80 -5.24 17.61 15.35
N VAL A 81 -4.10 17.98 15.95
CA VAL A 81 -2.80 17.93 15.26
C VAL A 81 -2.43 16.48 14.88
N THR A 82 -2.67 15.54 15.79
CA THR A 82 -2.43 14.11 15.53
C THR A 82 -3.38 13.57 14.46
N GLN A 83 -4.65 13.98 14.49
CA GLN A 83 -5.67 13.61 13.52
C GLN A 83 -5.28 14.06 12.11
N GLN A 84 -4.87 15.32 11.96
CA GLN A 84 -4.45 15.86 10.66
C GLN A 84 -3.27 15.06 10.09
N ARG A 85 -2.28 14.74 10.93
CA ARG A 85 -1.12 13.95 10.48
C ARG A 85 -1.53 12.55 10.02
N GLU A 86 -2.48 11.92 10.70
CA GLU A 86 -2.99 10.59 10.29
C GLU A 86 -3.82 10.63 9.02
N GLN A 87 -4.60 11.70 8.80
CA GLN A 87 -5.30 11.93 7.54
C GLN A 87 -4.32 12.14 6.38
N ASP A 88 -3.27 12.92 6.58
CA ASP A 88 -2.21 13.11 5.57
C ASP A 88 -1.52 11.79 5.22
N MET A 89 -1.22 10.95 6.24
CA MET A 89 -0.64 9.62 6.02
C MET A 89 -1.60 8.69 5.27
N LEU A 90 -2.90 8.73 5.58
CA LEU A 90 -3.90 7.93 4.89
C LEU A 90 -3.98 8.34 3.40
N ALA A 91 -4.04 9.64 3.11
CA ALA A 91 -4.06 10.14 1.73
C ALA A 91 -2.83 9.67 0.95
N ALA A 92 -1.62 9.80 1.53
CA ALA A 92 -0.40 9.34 0.89
C ALA A 92 -0.39 7.81 0.65
N LEU A 93 -0.94 7.01 1.56
CA LEU A 93 -1.05 5.56 1.37
C LEU A 93 -2.07 5.20 0.29
N MET A 94 -3.16 5.96 0.16
CA MET A 94 -4.13 5.79 -0.94
C MET A 94 -3.48 6.07 -2.29
N ASP A 95 -2.67 7.12 -2.41
CA ASP A 95 -1.93 7.42 -3.64
C ASP A 95 -0.96 6.28 -4.01
N VAL A 96 -0.26 5.71 -3.03
CA VAL A 96 0.63 4.55 -3.26
C VAL A 96 -0.19 3.31 -3.65
N LEU A 97 -1.36 3.10 -3.04
CA LEU A 97 -2.25 2.00 -3.37
C LEU A 97 -2.72 2.07 -4.83
N ASP A 98 -3.05 3.25 -5.31
CA ASP A 98 -3.47 3.47 -6.69
C ASP A 98 -2.31 3.24 -7.67
N LEU A 99 -1.11 3.73 -7.36
CA LEU A 99 0.09 3.41 -8.13
C LEU A 99 0.41 1.91 -8.16
N ALA A 100 0.21 1.20 -7.05
CA ALA A 100 0.42 -0.25 -6.99
C ALA A 100 -0.61 -1.00 -7.86
N ARG A 101 -1.87 -0.54 -7.92
CA ARG A 101 -2.91 -1.08 -8.79
C ARG A 101 -2.62 -0.83 -10.27
N GLU A 102 -2.20 0.38 -10.63
CA GLU A 102 -1.74 0.70 -11.98
C GLU A 102 -0.57 -0.20 -12.37
N GLY A 103 0.42 -0.33 -11.47
CA GLY A 103 1.53 -1.24 -11.61
C GLY A 103 1.06 -2.67 -11.87
N ARG A 104 0.12 -3.20 -11.09
CA ARG A 104 -0.43 -4.53 -11.31
C ARG A 104 -1.02 -4.69 -12.73
N THR A 105 -1.87 -3.76 -13.16
CA THR A 105 -2.47 -3.80 -14.50
C THR A 105 -1.43 -3.71 -15.61
N GLU A 106 -0.38 -2.91 -15.44
CA GLU A 106 0.77 -2.88 -16.35
C GLU A 106 1.44 -4.26 -16.46
N LYS A 107 1.66 -4.96 -15.33
CA LYS A 107 2.31 -6.28 -15.34
C LYS A 107 1.40 -7.36 -15.94
N GLU A 108 0.08 -7.29 -15.73
CA GLU A 108 -0.89 -8.17 -16.41
C GLU A 108 -0.77 -8.04 -17.93
N TYR A 109 -0.67 -6.81 -18.43
CA TYR A 109 -0.46 -6.54 -19.85
C TYR A 109 0.88 -7.10 -20.34
N HIS A 110 1.97 -6.92 -19.59
CA HIS A 110 3.28 -7.47 -19.94
C HIS A 110 3.29 -9.00 -20.01
N VAL A 111 2.62 -9.68 -19.06
CA VAL A 111 2.46 -11.14 -19.09
C VAL A 111 1.70 -11.57 -20.36
N GLY A 112 0.59 -10.90 -20.68
CA GLY A 112 -0.17 -11.17 -21.90
C GLY A 112 0.65 -10.98 -23.19
N LEU A 113 1.53 -9.97 -23.24
CA LEU A 113 2.43 -9.77 -24.37
C LEU A 113 3.45 -10.92 -24.53
N MET A 114 3.91 -11.53 -23.43
CA MET A 114 4.80 -12.68 -23.53
C MET A 114 4.06 -13.93 -24.05
N ASP A 115 2.78 -14.06 -23.76
CA ASP A 115 1.94 -15.16 -24.26
C ASP A 115 1.64 -15.07 -25.75
N LEU A 116 1.59 -13.86 -26.31
CA LEU A 116 1.34 -13.64 -27.75
C LEU A 116 2.59 -13.78 -28.63
N LYS A 117 3.78 -13.74 -28.03
CA LYS A 117 5.07 -13.81 -28.75
C LYS A 117 5.69 -15.21 -28.77
N GLY A 118 5.03 -16.19 -28.13
CA GLY A 118 5.47 -17.57 -28.00
C GLY A 118 5.03 -18.51 -29.11
#